data_AF-A0A2S1LCK1-F1
#
_entry.id   AF-A0A2S1LCK1-F1
#
_cell.length_a   1.000
_cell.length_b   1.000
_cell.length_c   1.000
_cell.angle_alpha   90.00
_cell.angle_beta   90.00
_cell.angle_gamma   90.00
#
_symmetry.space_group_name_H-M   'P 1'
#
loop_
_entity.id
_entity.type
_entity.pdbx_description
1 polymer ?
#
loop_
_entity_poly.entity_id
_entity_poly.type
_entity_poly.pdbx_seq_one_letter_code
_entity_poly.pdbx_strand_id
1 'polypeptide(L)'
;MHFLNLLMNKSNNDKCKLQKIVELDYLRGISALAVISIHVLGFYSRIEGESTLKIVISYLAKFAIFAVPCFVFISGLVLYKNYFTVNVCSFFKQRFSKILPMYIIFSFFYIILLASFNYSQG
;
A
#
# COMPACT_ATOMS: atom_id res chain seq x y z
N MET A 1 15.90 -44.64 15.85
CA MET A 1 16.42 -43.45 15.14
C MET A 1 15.45 -42.90 14.08
N HIS A 2 14.78 -43.73 13.27
CA HIS A 2 13.86 -43.28 12.20
C HIS A 2 12.64 -42.45 12.67
N PHE A 3 12.04 -42.82 13.82
CA PHE A 3 10.84 -42.17 14.35
C PHE A 3 11.11 -40.74 14.87
N LEU A 4 12.27 -40.51 15.49
CA LEU A 4 12.69 -39.18 15.94
C LEU A 4 12.89 -38.22 14.75
N ASN A 5 13.41 -38.73 13.64
CA ASN A 5 13.60 -37.94 12.42
C ASN A 5 12.25 -37.55 11.78
N LEU A 6 11.24 -38.43 11.87
CA LEU A 6 9.86 -38.13 11.48
C LEU A 6 9.20 -37.07 12.36
N LEU A 7 9.40 -37.14 13.67
CA LEU A 7 8.87 -36.14 14.60
C LEU A 7 9.55 -34.78 14.44
N MET A 8 10.87 -34.75 14.22
CA MET A 8 11.58 -33.51 13.91
C MET A 8 11.15 -32.90 12.58
N ASN A 9 10.97 -33.71 11.52
CA ASN A 9 10.54 -33.21 10.22
C ASN A 9 9.09 -32.67 10.26
N LYS A 10 8.18 -33.34 10.96
CA LYS A 10 6.80 -32.86 11.13
C LYS A 10 6.75 -31.53 11.89
N SER A 11 7.44 -31.44 13.03
CA SER A 11 7.54 -30.19 13.79
C SER A 11 8.18 -29.05 12.97
N ASN A 12 9.21 -29.33 12.16
CA ASN A 12 9.81 -28.32 11.28
C ASN A 12 8.89 -27.87 10.16
N ASN A 13 8.08 -28.76 9.58
CA ASN A 13 7.09 -28.40 8.56
C ASN A 13 5.92 -27.58 9.15
N ASP A 14 5.51 -27.88 10.39
CA ASP A 14 4.50 -27.10 11.11
C ASP A 14 5.01 -25.70 11.50
N LYS A 15 6.31 -25.57 11.82
CA LYS A 15 6.99 -24.28 11.99
C LYS A 15 7.24 -23.56 10.66
N CYS A 16 7.44 -24.27 9.55
CA CYS A 16 7.60 -23.66 8.22
C CYS A 16 6.28 -23.06 7.71
N LYS A 17 5.14 -23.61 8.14
CA LYS A 17 3.82 -22.94 8.13
C LYS A 17 3.63 -21.98 9.32
N LEU A 18 4.67 -21.22 9.68
CA LEU A 18 4.60 -20.08 10.60
C LEU A 18 3.31 -19.30 10.28
N GLN A 19 2.32 -19.45 11.16
CA GLN A 19 0.93 -19.07 10.90
C GLN A 19 0.88 -17.72 10.21
N LYS A 20 0.37 -17.70 8.98
CA LYS A 20 -0.03 -16.45 8.34
C LYS A 20 -1.06 -15.84 9.27
N ILE A 21 -0.71 -14.70 9.88
CA ILE A 21 -1.60 -14.02 10.82
C ILE A 21 -2.67 -13.40 9.93
N VAL A 22 -3.78 -14.11 9.78
CA VAL A 22 -4.88 -13.72 8.89
C VAL A 22 -5.45 -12.37 9.36
N GLU A 23 -5.35 -12.09 10.65
CA GLU A 23 -5.70 -10.83 11.29
C GLU A 23 -4.92 -9.64 10.70
N LEU A 24 -3.63 -9.81 10.39
CA LEU A 24 -2.83 -8.76 9.74
C LEU A 24 -3.28 -8.53 8.29
N ASP A 25 -3.70 -9.58 7.58
CA ASP A 25 -4.23 -9.45 6.23
C ASP A 25 -5.60 -8.73 6.23
N TYR A 26 -6.47 -9.02 7.21
CA TYR A 26 -7.73 -8.28 7.40
C TYR A 26 -7.49 -6.80 7.74
N LEU A 27 -6.58 -6.52 8.68
CA LEU A 27 -6.22 -5.15 9.06
C LEU A 27 -5.65 -4.38 7.86
N ARG A 28 -4.81 -5.03 7.05
CA ARG A 28 -4.28 -4.43 5.82
C ARG A 28 -5.38 -4.11 4.81
N GLY A 29 -6.38 -4.99 4.66
CA GLY A 29 -7.53 -4.77 3.80
C GLY A 29 -8.41 -3.60 4.26
N ILE A 30 -8.75 -3.54 5.55
CA ILE A 30 -9.53 -2.45 6.14
C ILE A 30 -8.79 -1.12 6.00
N SER A 31 -7.48 -1.12 6.27
CA SER A 31 -6.64 0.07 6.12
C SER A 31 -6.57 0.53 4.66
N ALA A 32 -6.44 -0.38 3.69
CA ALA A 32 -6.45 -0.04 2.27
C ALA A 32 -7.80 0.57 1.82
N LEU A 33 -8.91 0.02 2.32
CA LEU A 33 -10.25 0.56 2.03
C LEU A 33 -10.39 1.98 2.57
N ALA A 34 -9.94 2.23 3.81
CA ALA A 34 -9.93 3.57 4.38
C ALA A 34 -9.02 4.56 3.61
N VAL A 35 -7.87 4.10 3.08
CA VAL A 35 -7.00 4.91 2.20
C VAL A 35 -7.72 5.31 0.90
N ILE A 36 -8.49 4.41 0.31
CA ILE A 36 -9.31 4.71 -0.87
C ILE A 36 -10.39 5.73 -0.50
N SER A 37 -11.06 5.53 0.64
CA SER A 37 -12.09 6.46 1.14
C SER A 37 -11.56 7.88 1.29
N ILE A 38 -10.40 8.10 1.93
CA ILE A 38 -9.84 9.46 2.07
C ILE A 38 -9.51 10.11 0.72
N HIS A 39 -9.12 9.33 -0.29
CA HIS A 39 -8.84 9.86 -1.63
C HIS A 39 -10.12 10.30 -2.35
N VAL A 40 -11.17 9.50 -2.26
CA VAL A 40 -12.48 9.82 -2.86
C VAL A 40 -13.12 11.02 -2.14
N LEU A 41 -13.09 11.04 -0.81
CA LEU A 41 -13.62 12.14 -0.01
C LEU A 41 -12.81 13.43 -0.22
N GLY A 42 -11.49 13.34 -0.31
CA GLY A 42 -10.61 14.47 -0.57
C GLY A 42 -10.83 15.10 -1.94
N PHE A 43 -11.14 14.30 -2.96
CA PHE A 43 -11.54 14.80 -4.27
C PHE A 43 -12.91 15.48 -4.22
N TYR A 44 -13.90 14.85 -3.58
CA TYR A 44 -15.24 15.41 -3.44
C TYR A 44 -15.24 16.76 -2.68
N SER A 45 -14.39 16.91 -1.67
CA SER A 45 -14.24 18.16 -0.93
C SER A 45 -13.64 19.32 -1.73
N ARG A 46 -13.15 19.11 -2.96
CA ARG A 46 -12.61 20.16 -3.84
C ARG A 46 -13.63 20.73 -4.82
N ILE A 47 -14.80 20.12 -4.93
CA ILE A 47 -15.88 20.60 -5.81
C ILE A 47 -16.55 21.83 -5.15
N GLU A 48 -16.79 22.87 -5.94
CA GLU A 48 -17.35 24.15 -5.46
C GLU A 48 -18.82 24.00 -5.04
N GLY A 49 -19.18 24.59 -3.89
CA GLY A 49 -20.48 24.44 -3.24
C GLY A 49 -20.32 24.40 -1.72
N GLU A 50 -20.58 25.53 -1.05
CA GLU A 50 -20.58 25.62 0.42
C GLU A 50 -21.83 24.93 0.97
N SER A 51 -21.66 23.69 1.45
CA SER A 51 -22.71 22.92 2.10
C SER A 51 -22.20 22.31 3.40
N THR A 52 -23.07 22.17 4.38
CA THR A 52 -22.80 21.52 5.66
C THR A 52 -22.22 20.11 5.49
N LEU A 53 -22.58 19.45 4.38
CA LEU A 53 -22.04 18.13 3.99
C LEU A 53 -20.53 18.15 3.76
N LYS A 54 -19.98 19.22 3.17
CA LYS A 54 -18.55 19.36 2.87
C LYS A 54 -17.71 19.43 4.13
N ILE A 55 -18.22 20.11 5.16
CA ILE A 55 -17.59 20.20 6.48
C ILE A 55 -17.53 18.82 7.11
N VAL A 56 -18.64 18.08 7.12
CA VAL A 56 -18.70 16.71 7.67
C VAL A 56 -17.73 15.78 6.93
N ILE A 57 -17.70 15.84 5.59
CA ILE A 57 -16.80 15.03 4.75
C ILE A 57 -15.33 15.36 5.04
N SER A 58 -14.99 16.64 5.21
CA SER A 58 -13.65 17.07 5.56
C SER A 58 -13.20 16.55 6.93
N TYR A 59 -14.07 16.59 7.94
CA TYR A 59 -13.77 16.01 9.25
C TYR A 59 -13.61 14.49 9.19
N LEU A 60 -14.48 13.80 8.45
CA LEU A 60 -14.38 12.34 8.26
C LEU A 60 -13.09 11.94 7.55
N ALA A 61 -12.68 12.70 6.53
CA ALA A 61 -11.42 12.49 5.82
C ALA A 61 -10.21 12.71 6.74
N LYS A 62 -10.22 13.76 7.58
CA LYS A 62 -9.17 14.01 8.58
C LYS A 62 -9.12 12.91 9.62
N PHE A 63 -10.27 12.42 10.07
CA PHE A 63 -10.32 11.32 11.03
C PHE A 63 -9.71 10.04 10.45
N ALA A 64 -9.91 9.76 9.16
CA ALA A 64 -9.36 8.58 8.49
C ALA A 64 -7.90 8.73 8.03
N ILE A 65 -7.20 9.85 8.34
CA ILE A 65 -5.81 10.06 7.88
C ILE A 65 -4.80 9.08 8.50
N PHE A 66 -5.14 8.46 9.65
CA PHE A 66 -4.33 7.40 10.25
C PHE A 66 -4.27 6.13 9.38
N ALA A 67 -5.16 5.98 8.39
CA ALA A 67 -5.22 4.81 7.53
C ALA A 67 -3.94 4.62 6.70
N VAL A 68 -3.31 5.72 6.27
CA VAL A 68 -2.05 5.65 5.49
C VAL A 68 -0.89 5.13 6.32
N PRO A 69 -0.54 5.73 7.48
CA PRO A 69 0.54 5.19 8.32
C PRO A 69 0.22 3.78 8.85
N CYS A 70 -1.05 3.47 9.16
CA CYS A 70 -1.47 2.13 9.55
C CYS A 70 -1.22 1.09 8.43
N PHE A 71 -1.60 1.41 7.18
CA PHE A 71 -1.41 0.50 6.04
C PHE A 71 0.07 0.19 5.78
N VAL A 72 0.92 1.23 5.84
CA VAL A 72 2.37 1.09 5.68
C VAL A 72 2.96 0.28 6.83
N PHE A 73 2.54 0.55 8.06
CA PHE A 73 3.01 -0.16 9.25
C PHE A 73 2.66 -1.66 9.20
N ILE A 74 1.40 -2.02 8.94
CA ILE A 74 0.97 -3.42 8.83
C ILE A 74 1.71 -4.12 7.67
N SER A 75 1.84 -3.46 6.52
CA SER A 75 2.60 -3.99 5.39
C SER A 75 4.07 -4.23 5.73
N GLY A 76 4.66 -3.40 6.59
CA GLY A 76 6.02 -3.56 7.11
C GLY A 76 6.13 -4.67 8.16
N LEU A 77 5.16 -4.82 9.07
CA LEU A 77 5.13 -5.89 10.07
C LEU A 77 5.02 -7.28 9.43
N VAL A 78 4.17 -7.42 8.42
CA VAL A 78 4.05 -8.67 7.64
C VAL A 78 5.39 -9.02 6.99
N LEU A 79 6.16 -8.03 6.54
CA LEU A 79 7.48 -8.22 5.96
C LEU A 79 8.53 -8.60 7.01
N TYR A 80 8.53 -7.92 8.17
CA TYR A 80 9.43 -8.23 9.28
C TYR A 80 9.27 -9.69 9.74
N LYS A 81 8.04 -10.21 9.79
CA LYS A 81 7.79 -11.62 10.09
C LYS A 81 8.45 -12.59 9.12
N ASN A 82 8.67 -12.18 7.87
CA ASN A 82 9.27 -13.02 6.82
C ASN A 82 10.76 -12.67 6.57
N TYR A 83 11.35 -11.78 7.39
CA TYR A 83 12.69 -11.23 7.19
C TYR A 83 13.80 -12.30 7.23
N PHE A 84 13.60 -13.38 7.99
CA PHE A 84 14.58 -14.46 8.11
C PHE A 84 14.62 -15.41 6.91
N THR A 85 13.64 -15.33 6.00
CA THR A 85 13.44 -16.31 4.91
C THR A 85 13.39 -15.67 3.51
N VAL A 86 13.12 -14.38 3.37
CA VAL A 86 13.08 -13.69 2.07
C VAL A 86 13.92 -12.42 2.06
N ASN A 87 14.75 -12.31 1.02
CA ASN A 87 15.65 -11.18 0.80
C ASN A 87 14.84 -9.90 0.54
N VAL A 88 14.82 -8.99 1.52
CA VAL A 88 14.04 -7.73 1.52
C VAL A 88 14.28 -6.88 0.28
N CYS A 89 15.51 -6.94 -0.25
CA CYS A 89 15.91 -6.21 -1.45
C CYS A 89 15.15 -6.68 -2.72
N SER A 90 14.89 -7.98 -2.84
CA SER A 90 14.11 -8.55 -3.96
C SER A 90 12.64 -8.10 -3.93
N PHE A 91 12.08 -7.90 -2.74
CA PHE A 91 10.68 -7.51 -2.57
C PHE A 91 10.44 -6.01 -2.88
N PHE A 92 11.35 -5.14 -2.42
CA PHE A 92 11.33 -3.72 -2.80
C PHE A 92 11.55 -3.55 -4.31
N LYS A 93 12.45 -4.34 -4.92
CA LYS A 93 12.67 -4.34 -6.37
C LYS A 93 11.38 -4.65 -7.15
N GLN A 94 10.56 -5.58 -6.69
CA GLN A 94 9.28 -5.91 -7.35
C GLN A 94 8.25 -4.78 -7.24
N ARG A 95 8.23 -4.02 -6.14
CA ARG A 95 7.34 -2.85 -5.99
C ARG A 95 7.84 -1.65 -6.80
N PHE A 96 9.12 -1.31 -6.69
CA PHE A 96 9.71 -0.22 -7.45
C PHE A 96 9.64 -0.48 -8.96
N SER A 97 9.88 -1.71 -9.42
CA SER A 97 9.81 -2.04 -10.85
C SER A 97 8.42 -1.87 -11.47
N LYS A 98 7.35 -1.86 -10.68
CA LYS A 98 5.98 -1.61 -11.17
C LYS A 98 5.56 -0.13 -11.03
N ILE A 99 6.01 0.53 -9.96
CA ILE A 99 5.67 1.95 -9.70
C ILE A 99 6.48 2.89 -10.60
N LEU A 100 7.77 2.60 -10.78
CA LEU A 100 8.70 3.44 -11.52
C LEU A 100 8.36 3.62 -13.01
N PRO A 101 7.99 2.58 -13.80
CA PRO A 101 7.62 2.78 -15.20
C PRO A 101 6.39 3.68 -15.36
N MET A 102 5.37 3.54 -14.51
CA MET A 102 4.19 4.42 -14.56
C MET A 102 4.57 5.89 -14.31
N TYR A 103 5.47 6.13 -13.33
CA TYR A 103 5.92 7.47 -12.99
C TYR A 103 6.74 8.13 -14.11
N ILE A 104 7.62 7.35 -14.75
CA ILE A 104 8.45 7.81 -15.87
C ILE A 104 7.58 8.18 -17.07
N ILE A 105 6.56 7.36 -17.39
CA ILE A 105 5.64 7.61 -18.51
C ILE A 105 4.90 8.94 -18.33
N PHE A 106 4.33 9.19 -17.15
CA PHE A 106 3.63 10.47 -16.90
C PHE A 106 4.57 11.67 -16.87
N SER A 107 5.80 11.49 -16.35
CA SER A 107 6.80 12.58 -16.37
C SER A 107 7.17 12.98 -17.79
N PHE A 108 7.42 12.00 -18.66
CA PHE A 108 7.66 12.26 -20.08
C PHE A 108 6.46 12.93 -20.75
N PHE A 109 5.27 12.43 -20.50
CA PHE A 109 4.04 12.98 -21.06
C PHE A 109 3.81 14.43 -20.61
N TYR A 110 4.09 14.76 -19.35
CA TYR A 110 4.01 16.12 -18.82
C TYR A 110 4.99 17.07 -19.51
N ILE A 111 6.24 16.65 -19.71
CA ILE A 111 7.26 17.46 -20.39
C ILE A 111 6.86 17.71 -21.85
N ILE A 112 6.37 16.69 -22.56
CA ILE A 112 5.91 16.81 -23.95
C ILE A 112 4.71 17.76 -24.04
N LEU A 113 3.70 17.57 -23.19
CA LEU A 113 2.52 18.43 -23.15
C LEU A 113 2.90 19.89 -22.88
N LEU A 114 3.80 20.12 -21.91
CA LEU A 114 4.31 21.45 -21.59
C LEU A 114 5.08 22.06 -22.77
N ALA A 115 5.94 21.29 -23.43
CA ALA A 115 6.67 21.75 -24.61
C ALA A 115 5.73 22.12 -25.77
N SER A 116 4.71 21.30 -26.05
CA SER A 116 3.69 21.59 -27.05
C SER A 116 2.88 22.86 -26.74
N PHE A 117 2.54 23.09 -25.46
CA PHE A 117 1.85 24.30 -25.04
C PHE A 117 2.71 25.56 -25.18
N ASN A 118 4.00 25.48 -24.88
CA ASN A 118 4.92 26.63 -25.01
C ASN A 118 5.18 26.98 -26.49
N TYR A 119 5.18 26.00 -27.39
CA TYR A 119 5.32 26.26 -28.83
C TYR A 119 4.10 26.96 -29.45
N SER A 120 2.91 26.78 -28.89
CA SER A 120 1.68 27.42 -29.40
C SER A 120 1.51 28.89 -29.00
N GLN A 121 2.36 29.41 -28.10
CA GLN A 121 2.27 30.77 -27.54
C GLN A 121 3.46 31.66 -27.94
N GLY A 122 4.29 31.21 -28.88
CA GLY A 122 5.46 31.93 -29.42
C GLY A 122 5.35 32.16 -30.92
#